data_AF-A0A2T1AA02-F1
#
_entry.id   AF-A0A2T1AA02-F1
#
_cell.length_a   1.000
_cell.length_b   1.000
_cell.length_c   1.000
_cell.angle_alpha   90.00
_cell.angle_beta   90.00
_cell.angle_gamma   90.00
#
_symmetry.space_group_name_H-M   'P 1'
#
loop_
_entity.id
_entity.type
_entity.pdbx_description
1 polymer ?
#
loop_
_entity_poly.entity_id
_entity_poly.type
_entity_poly.pdbx_seq_one_letter_code
_entity_poly.pdbx_strand_id
1 'polypeptide(L)'
;MSNPTVIQFGTSRFLQAHADLFLSEAMPGARPVTVVQSSGDPQRAARLQALAEGYEVRIRGLRQGRPVEETCRVTSIERGLIFGPDLAEVQRLVAEEADMILSNTGDAGFGPQAADAGRCLDPAMSYPAKLAYLLRARFEQGGRAVQVLPTELLRGNGTALRDLVLAAAEGMDRDYRDWLRAEVVWVNSLVDRIVSEPLYPAGAIAEPYALWAIEAQPGLRRPCQHPAVQVVPDLGVIERRKLFVLNLGHSWMVAEWLARGRRDAEHVREVMADPDWAARLRTVFAEEVLPGFVAAGEGAGLEDYIETTLERFSNPFLDHRLADIAQNHAQKLERRIAAFLAWAEANGDGRAKPRLRAALQGEIG
;
A
#
# COMPACT_ATOMS: atom_id res chain seq x y z
N MET A 1 13.77 -11.86 -22.01
CA MET A 1 13.12 -10.54 -22.02
C MET A 1 13.99 -9.62 -21.19
N SER A 2 14.24 -8.39 -21.63
CA SER A 2 14.94 -7.41 -20.80
C SER A 2 14.11 -7.08 -19.57
N ASN A 3 14.77 -6.79 -18.44
CA ASN A 3 14.08 -6.30 -17.25
C ASN A 3 13.44 -4.94 -17.55
N PRO A 4 12.27 -4.62 -16.95
CA PRO A 4 11.62 -3.34 -17.20
C PRO A 4 12.45 -2.19 -16.63
N THR A 5 12.49 -1.04 -17.31
CA THR A 5 13.03 0.20 -16.73
C THR A 5 11.96 0.87 -15.87
N VAL A 6 12.23 1.01 -14.57
CA VAL A 6 11.29 1.56 -13.59
C VAL A 6 11.76 2.95 -13.13
N ILE A 7 10.92 3.96 -13.32
CA ILE A 7 11.15 5.29 -12.75
C ILE A 7 10.26 5.44 -11.52
N GLN A 8 10.87 5.43 -10.33
CA GLN A 8 10.17 5.46 -9.05
C GLN A 8 10.14 6.88 -8.48
N PHE A 9 8.96 7.43 -8.23
CA PHE A 9 8.77 8.70 -7.53
C PHE A 9 8.46 8.45 -6.05
N GLY A 10 9.43 8.76 -5.20
CA GLY A 10 9.34 8.54 -3.75
C GLY A 10 10.47 7.66 -3.22
N THR A 11 10.89 7.96 -1.99
CA THR A 11 11.99 7.26 -1.29
C THR A 11 11.52 6.70 0.04
N SER A 12 10.22 6.45 0.19
CA SER A 12 9.64 6.09 1.49
C SER A 12 10.21 4.76 1.97
N ARG A 13 10.33 4.59 3.29
CA ARG A 13 10.70 3.30 3.89
C ARG A 13 9.76 2.16 3.46
N PHE A 14 8.51 2.51 3.12
CA PHE A 14 7.55 1.55 2.60
C PHE A 14 8.01 0.98 1.27
N LEU A 15 8.30 1.83 0.27
CA LEU A 15 8.82 1.38 -1.03
C LEU A 15 10.09 0.55 -0.87
N GLN A 16 10.99 1.01 0.02
CA GLN A 16 12.26 0.35 0.29
C GLN A 16 12.09 -1.10 0.76
N ALA A 17 11.12 -1.35 1.63
CA ALA A 17 10.81 -2.67 2.18
C ALA A 17 9.64 -3.38 1.47
N HIS A 18 9.23 -2.91 0.28
CA HIS A 18 8.11 -3.49 -0.45
C HIS A 18 8.46 -3.60 -1.93
N ALA A 19 8.14 -2.61 -2.76
CA ALA A 19 8.36 -2.66 -4.19
C ALA A 19 9.85 -2.86 -4.55
N ASP A 20 10.75 -2.10 -3.92
CA ASP A 20 12.19 -2.17 -4.20
C ASP A 20 12.76 -3.55 -3.84
N LEU A 21 12.35 -4.09 -2.69
CA LEU A 21 12.74 -5.42 -2.23
C LEU A 21 12.23 -6.51 -3.18
N PHE A 22 10.95 -6.46 -3.58
CA PHE A 22 10.39 -7.48 -4.49
C PHE A 22 11.04 -7.43 -5.87
N LEU A 23 11.37 -6.24 -6.38
CA LEU A 23 12.11 -6.10 -7.62
C LEU A 23 13.52 -6.70 -7.49
N SER A 24 14.17 -6.50 -6.34
CA SER A 24 15.51 -7.05 -6.06
C SER A 24 15.50 -8.57 -5.94
N GLU A 25 14.50 -9.15 -5.29
CA GLU A 25 14.35 -10.60 -5.12
C GLU A 25 13.96 -11.29 -6.42
N ALA A 26 13.09 -10.66 -7.22
CA ALA A 26 12.62 -11.21 -8.49
C ALA A 26 13.63 -11.06 -9.63
N MET A 27 14.55 -10.09 -9.54
CA MET A 27 15.57 -9.83 -10.58
C MET A 27 16.98 -9.73 -9.99
N PRO A 28 17.55 -10.83 -9.45
CA PRO A 28 18.87 -10.80 -8.84
C PRO A 28 19.96 -10.27 -9.78
N GLY A 29 20.74 -9.30 -9.31
CA GLY A 29 21.82 -8.67 -10.07
C GLY A 29 21.36 -7.62 -11.09
N ALA A 30 20.06 -7.49 -11.34
CA ALA A 30 19.52 -6.41 -12.14
C ALA A 30 19.35 -5.15 -11.29
N ARG A 31 19.48 -3.98 -11.93
CA ARG A 31 19.28 -2.68 -11.31
C ARG A 31 18.26 -1.87 -12.11
N PRO A 32 16.99 -2.29 -12.18
CA PRO A 32 16.01 -1.67 -13.09
C PRO A 32 15.48 -0.32 -12.63
N VAL A 33 15.73 0.09 -11.38
CA VAL A 33 15.04 1.23 -10.76
C VAL A 33 15.91 2.47 -10.73
N THR A 34 15.42 3.56 -11.32
CA THR A 34 15.90 4.91 -11.02
C THR A 34 14.92 5.57 -10.05
N VAL A 35 15.41 5.96 -8.87
CA VAL A 35 14.60 6.61 -7.83
C VAL A 35 14.68 8.11 -7.98
N VAL A 36 13.53 8.79 -8.00
CA VAL A 36 13.37 10.23 -8.12
C VAL A 36 12.75 10.78 -6.84
N GLN A 37 13.46 11.69 -6.20
CA GLN A 37 13.01 12.37 -5.00
C GLN A 37 12.52 13.79 -5.33
N SER A 38 11.32 14.14 -4.86
CA SER A 38 10.74 15.47 -5.13
C SER A 38 11.36 16.63 -4.33
N SER A 39 11.99 16.37 -3.18
CA SER A 39 12.53 17.40 -2.27
C SER A 39 14.06 17.48 -2.33
N GLY A 40 14.65 18.68 -2.26
CA GLY A 40 16.11 18.91 -2.25
C GLY A 40 16.79 18.94 -0.87
N ASP A 41 16.21 18.30 0.15
CA ASP A 41 16.77 18.25 1.51
C ASP A 41 18.11 17.46 1.56
N PRO A 42 19.22 18.04 2.08
CA PRO A 42 20.53 17.41 2.13
C PRO A 42 20.59 16.05 2.85
N GLN A 43 19.81 15.83 3.92
CA GLN A 43 19.77 14.53 4.60
C GLN A 43 19.24 13.43 3.67
N ARG A 44 18.45 13.83 2.68
CA ARG A 44 17.85 12.93 1.72
C ARG A 44 18.76 12.67 0.51
N ALA A 45 19.77 13.51 0.24
CA ALA A 45 20.81 13.22 -0.75
C ALA A 45 21.69 12.03 -0.34
N ALA A 46 22.11 11.98 0.93
CA ALA A 46 22.84 10.82 1.47
C ALA A 46 22.02 9.52 1.39
N ARG A 47 20.70 9.62 1.57
CA ARG A 47 19.78 8.49 1.37
C ARG A 47 19.76 8.01 -0.08
N LEU A 48 19.67 8.90 -1.07
CA LEU A 48 19.66 8.51 -2.49
C LEU A 48 20.93 7.77 -2.88
N GLN A 49 22.09 8.24 -2.42
CA GLN A 49 23.35 7.53 -2.63
C GLN A 49 23.32 6.13 -2.01
N ALA A 50 22.90 6.02 -0.74
CA ALA A 50 22.82 4.72 -0.06
C ALA A 50 21.81 3.76 -0.70
N LEU A 51 20.70 4.27 -1.24
CA LEU A 51 19.75 3.46 -2.00
C LEU A 51 20.44 2.81 -3.22
N ALA A 52 21.24 3.59 -3.95
CA ALA A 52 21.99 3.10 -5.10
C ALA A 52 23.18 2.19 -4.72
N GLU A 53 23.80 2.33 -3.56
CA GLU A 53 24.86 1.39 -3.10
C GLU A 53 24.30 0.01 -2.68
N GLY A 54 22.99 -0.05 -2.47
CA GLY A 54 22.26 -1.19 -1.94
C GLY A 54 22.23 -1.18 -0.42
N TYR A 55 21.08 -1.55 0.13
CA TYR A 55 20.74 -1.36 1.54
C TYR A 55 20.06 -2.59 2.14
N GLU A 56 19.86 -2.60 3.45
CA GLU A 56 19.25 -3.71 4.17
C GLU A 56 17.76 -3.49 4.41
N VAL A 57 17.00 -4.58 4.34
CA VAL A 57 15.65 -4.67 4.89
C VAL A 57 15.64 -5.82 5.90
N ARG A 58 15.28 -5.52 7.14
CA ARG A 58 15.21 -6.54 8.22
C ARG A 58 13.77 -6.99 8.38
N ILE A 59 13.52 -8.26 8.12
CA ILE A 59 12.21 -8.88 8.23
C ILE A 59 12.08 -9.53 9.58
N ARG A 60 11.25 -8.94 10.45
CA ARG A 60 11.05 -9.37 11.84
C ARG A 60 9.59 -9.63 12.14
N GLY A 61 9.27 -10.85 12.56
CA GLY A 61 7.91 -11.22 12.92
C GLY A 61 7.71 -12.68 13.18
N LEU A 62 6.49 -13.15 12.91
CA LEU A 62 6.15 -14.56 12.91
C LEU A 62 5.87 -15.02 11.49
N ARG A 63 6.24 -16.26 11.19
CA ARG A 63 5.85 -16.98 9.98
C ARG A 63 5.51 -18.41 10.39
N GLN A 64 4.26 -18.82 10.24
CA GLN A 64 3.77 -20.13 10.67
C GLN A 64 4.07 -20.42 12.17
N GLY A 65 3.81 -19.45 13.04
CA GLY A 65 3.99 -19.51 14.48
C GLY A 65 5.44 -19.44 14.95
N ARG A 66 6.41 -19.33 14.04
CA ARG A 66 7.84 -19.28 14.38
C ARG A 66 8.40 -17.86 14.23
N PRO A 67 9.21 -17.37 15.18
CA PRO A 67 9.95 -16.14 15.00
C PRO A 67 10.82 -16.19 13.75
N VAL A 68 10.73 -15.13 12.95
CA VAL A 68 11.59 -14.89 11.78
C VAL A 68 12.31 -13.58 12.00
N GLU A 69 13.63 -13.62 11.83
CA GLU A 69 14.50 -12.46 11.75
C GLU A 69 15.47 -12.68 10.58
N GLU A 70 15.13 -12.12 9.43
CA GLU A 70 15.90 -12.25 8.19
C GLU A 70 16.42 -10.86 7.77
N THR A 71 17.66 -10.78 7.30
CA THR A 71 18.19 -9.54 6.69
C THR A 71 18.32 -9.77 5.19
N CYS A 72 17.56 -9.02 4.41
CA CYS A 72 17.61 -9.03 2.95
C CYS A 72 18.39 -7.82 2.46
N ARG A 73 19.26 -8.00 1.46
CA ARG A 73 19.94 -6.90 0.78
C ARG A 73 19.20 -6.52 -0.49
N VAL A 74 18.81 -5.25 -0.60
CA VAL A 74 18.17 -4.69 -1.79
C VAL A 74 19.24 -4.10 -2.71
N THR A 75 19.22 -4.52 -3.98
CA THR A 75 20.17 -4.10 -5.02
C THR A 75 19.52 -3.65 -6.32
N SER A 76 18.18 -3.59 -6.39
CA SER A 76 17.40 -3.23 -7.57
C SER A 76 17.55 -1.77 -8.03
N ILE A 77 18.09 -0.89 -7.18
CA ILE A 77 18.26 0.53 -7.49
C ILE A 77 19.54 0.77 -8.28
N GLU A 78 19.44 1.36 -9.46
CA GLU A 78 20.59 1.80 -10.25
C GLU A 78 21.16 3.11 -9.73
N ARG A 79 20.31 4.11 -9.58
CA ARG A 79 20.70 5.48 -9.21
C ARG A 79 19.54 6.24 -8.57
N GLY A 80 19.91 7.30 -7.84
CA GLY A 80 18.97 8.26 -7.28
C GLY A 80 19.13 9.62 -7.96
N LEU A 81 18.01 10.29 -8.23
CA LEU A 81 17.91 11.63 -8.81
C LEU A 81 17.07 12.54 -7.90
N ILE A 82 17.38 13.83 -7.89
CA ILE A 82 16.59 14.88 -7.24
C ILE A 82 15.85 15.65 -8.33
N PHE A 83 14.53 15.70 -8.24
CA PHE A 83 13.67 16.21 -9.32
C PHE A 83 14.04 17.60 -9.84
N GLY A 84 14.39 18.53 -8.95
CA GLY A 84 14.78 19.89 -9.35
C GLY A 84 16.13 19.96 -10.07
N PRO A 85 17.25 19.60 -9.40
CA PRO A 85 18.58 19.61 -10.02
C PRO A 85 18.72 18.71 -11.24
N ASP A 86 18.07 17.54 -11.23
CA ASP A 86 18.21 16.52 -12.28
C ASP A 86 17.03 16.52 -13.26
N LEU A 87 16.26 17.61 -13.34
CA LEU A 87 15.00 17.67 -14.09
C LEU A 87 15.13 17.19 -15.54
N ALA A 88 16.19 17.61 -16.23
CA ALA A 88 16.42 17.24 -17.62
C ALA A 88 16.60 15.72 -17.79
N GLU A 89 17.34 15.08 -16.89
CA GLU A 89 17.54 13.63 -16.91
C GLU A 89 16.26 12.89 -16.54
N VAL A 90 15.49 13.37 -15.56
CA VAL A 90 14.19 12.79 -15.21
C VAL A 90 13.22 12.86 -16.40
N GLN A 91 13.15 14.01 -17.09
CA GLN A 91 12.33 14.16 -18.29
C GLN A 91 12.76 13.19 -19.39
N ARG A 92 14.07 13.09 -19.65
CA ARG A 92 14.63 12.18 -20.66
C ARG A 92 14.29 10.71 -20.34
N LEU A 93 14.49 10.27 -19.10
CA LEU A 93 14.19 8.91 -18.67
C LEU A 93 12.72 8.56 -18.80
N VAL A 94 11.82 9.47 -18.42
CA VAL A 94 10.37 9.25 -18.58
C VAL A 94 9.97 9.25 -20.05
N ALA A 95 10.53 10.14 -20.87
CA ALA A 95 10.22 10.23 -22.29
C ALA A 95 10.74 9.03 -23.10
N GLU A 96 11.97 8.59 -22.84
CA GLU A 96 12.68 7.67 -23.74
C GLU A 96 12.72 6.23 -23.19
N GLU A 97 12.92 6.05 -21.88
CA GLU A 97 13.34 4.76 -21.33
C GLU A 97 12.24 4.05 -20.52
N ALA A 98 11.40 4.79 -19.81
CA ALA A 98 10.46 4.22 -18.84
C ALA A 98 9.52 3.17 -19.47
N ASP A 99 9.58 1.96 -18.90
CA ASP A 99 8.54 0.93 -19.04
C ASP A 99 7.42 1.17 -18.04
N MET A 100 7.81 1.49 -16.81
CA MET A 100 6.93 1.62 -15.67
C MET A 100 7.29 2.87 -14.87
N ILE A 101 6.27 3.58 -14.41
CA ILE A 101 6.39 4.68 -13.47
C ILE A 101 5.71 4.24 -12.19
N LEU A 102 6.50 4.08 -11.13
CA LEU A 102 6.05 3.68 -9.80
C LEU A 102 5.98 4.93 -8.92
N SER A 103 4.96 5.07 -8.07
CA SER A 103 4.89 6.21 -7.14
C SER A 103 4.44 5.84 -5.74
N ASN A 104 5.06 6.52 -4.78
CA ASN A 104 4.55 6.68 -3.42
C ASN A 104 5.00 8.06 -2.91
N THR A 105 4.18 9.06 -3.20
CA THR A 105 4.42 10.47 -2.81
C THR A 105 3.65 10.87 -1.55
N GLY A 106 2.94 9.90 -0.95
CA GLY A 106 1.94 10.11 0.10
C GLY A 106 0.67 10.78 -0.45
N ASP A 107 -0.44 10.64 0.26
CA ASP A 107 -1.73 11.19 -0.20
C ASP A 107 -1.68 12.71 -0.39
N ALA A 108 -0.86 13.40 0.42
CA ALA A 108 -0.61 14.84 0.27
C ALA A 108 0.12 15.20 -1.04
N GLY A 109 0.89 14.28 -1.63
CA GLY A 109 1.56 14.47 -2.91
C GLY A 109 0.60 14.58 -4.10
N PHE A 110 -0.61 14.04 -3.96
CA PHE A 110 -1.69 14.18 -4.94
C PHE A 110 -2.50 15.48 -4.75
N GLY A 111 -2.31 16.17 -3.62
CA GLY A 111 -3.00 17.42 -3.33
C GLY A 111 -2.51 18.54 -4.27
N PRO A 112 -3.44 19.37 -4.81
CA PRO A 112 -3.09 20.44 -5.73
C PRO A 112 -2.15 21.45 -5.08
N GLN A 113 -1.20 21.95 -5.86
CA GLN A 113 -0.27 23.00 -5.46
C GLN A 113 -0.51 24.28 -6.27
N ALA A 114 -0.13 25.43 -5.71
CA ALA A 114 -0.25 26.71 -6.43
C ALA A 114 0.54 26.72 -7.75
N ALA A 115 1.67 25.99 -7.79
CA ALA A 115 2.50 25.85 -8.98
C ALA A 115 1.82 25.08 -10.13
N ASP A 116 0.75 24.32 -9.85
CA ASP A 116 0.04 23.52 -10.85
C ASP A 116 -0.65 24.39 -11.91
N ALA A 117 -0.92 25.67 -11.60
CA ALA A 117 -1.45 26.65 -12.56
C ALA A 117 -0.38 27.16 -13.55
N GLY A 118 0.88 26.79 -13.38
CA GLY A 118 1.98 27.12 -14.28
C GLY A 118 1.83 26.46 -15.65
N ARG A 119 2.50 27.03 -16.67
CA ARG A 119 2.51 26.52 -18.07
C ARG A 119 3.73 25.68 -18.42
N CYS A 120 4.68 25.57 -17.49
CA CYS A 120 5.91 24.82 -17.62
C CYS A 120 6.08 23.91 -16.42
N LEU A 121 6.83 22.81 -16.61
CA LEU A 121 7.12 21.87 -15.54
C LEU A 121 7.90 22.56 -14.41
N ASP A 122 7.39 22.47 -13.18
CA ASP A 122 7.97 23.11 -11.99
C ASP A 122 8.16 22.08 -10.86
N PRO A 123 9.33 22.02 -10.20
CA PRO A 123 9.56 21.16 -9.02
C PRO A 123 8.59 21.38 -7.86
N ALA A 124 7.92 22.53 -7.74
CA ALA A 124 6.93 22.84 -6.72
C ALA A 124 5.52 22.31 -7.03
N MET A 125 5.30 21.77 -8.23
CA MET A 125 4.01 21.17 -8.61
C MET A 125 3.67 19.94 -7.75
N SER A 126 2.37 19.65 -7.67
CA SER A 126 1.87 18.36 -7.21
C SER A 126 2.41 17.23 -8.09
N TYR A 127 2.42 16.00 -7.56
CA TYR A 127 2.88 14.86 -8.34
C TYR A 127 2.04 14.62 -9.62
N PRO A 128 0.70 14.68 -9.59
CA PRO A 128 -0.12 14.57 -10.80
C PRO A 128 0.23 15.62 -11.86
N ALA A 129 0.43 16.87 -11.48
CA ALA A 129 0.81 17.93 -12.43
C ALA A 129 2.21 17.69 -13.01
N LYS A 130 3.20 17.30 -12.19
CA LYS A 130 4.53 16.89 -12.70
C LYS A 130 4.43 15.76 -13.72
N LEU A 131 3.65 14.73 -13.40
CA LEU A 131 3.47 13.58 -14.28
C LEU A 131 2.79 13.98 -15.60
N ALA A 132 1.83 14.90 -15.57
CA ALA A 132 1.20 15.45 -16.77
C ALA A 132 2.21 16.14 -17.69
N TYR A 133 3.20 16.87 -17.17
CA TYR A 133 4.23 17.49 -18.02
C TYR A 133 5.30 16.50 -18.49
N LEU A 134 5.71 15.55 -17.63
CA LEU A 134 6.68 14.51 -17.98
C LEU A 134 6.16 13.61 -19.11
N LEU A 135 4.90 13.20 -19.04
CA LEU A 135 4.26 12.37 -20.06
C LEU A 135 4.01 13.14 -21.36
N ARG A 136 3.89 14.48 -21.32
CA ARG A 136 3.78 15.29 -22.53
C ARG A 136 5.04 15.20 -23.38
N ALA A 137 6.21 15.29 -22.75
CA ALA A 137 7.49 15.12 -23.45
C ALA A 137 7.59 13.74 -24.14
N ARG A 138 7.06 12.68 -23.50
CA ARG A 138 6.98 11.34 -24.11
C ARG A 138 6.07 11.32 -25.33
N PHE A 139 4.88 11.93 -25.22
CA PHE A 139 3.91 11.99 -26.30
C PHE A 139 4.46 12.76 -27.52
N GLU A 140 5.08 13.91 -27.30
CA GLU A 140 5.67 14.75 -28.36
C GLU A 140 6.77 14.02 -29.15
N GLN A 141 7.42 13.03 -28.55
CA GLN A 141 8.44 12.18 -29.19
C GLN A 141 7.86 10.92 -29.87
N GLY A 142 6.54 10.70 -29.82
CA GLY A 142 5.91 9.47 -30.31
C GLY A 142 6.28 8.22 -29.49
N GLY A 143 6.58 8.40 -28.21
CA GLY A 143 6.99 7.33 -27.32
C GLY A 143 5.90 6.26 -27.11
N ARG A 144 6.32 5.01 -26.93
CA ARG A 144 5.43 3.87 -26.66
C ARG A 144 4.63 4.03 -25.36
N ALA A 145 3.52 3.31 -25.25
CA ALA A 145 2.73 3.22 -24.01
C ALA A 145 3.62 2.95 -22.77
N VAL A 146 3.32 3.66 -21.68
CA VAL A 146 3.97 3.50 -20.36
C VAL A 146 2.92 3.01 -19.36
N GLN A 147 3.36 2.21 -18.39
CA GLN A 147 2.49 1.78 -17.31
C GLN A 147 2.75 2.63 -16.07
N VAL A 148 1.69 3.19 -15.49
CA VAL A 148 1.76 3.97 -14.25
C VAL A 148 1.16 3.15 -13.12
N LEU A 149 1.96 2.87 -12.09
CA LEU A 149 1.61 2.07 -10.92
C LEU A 149 1.74 2.91 -9.64
N PRO A 150 0.71 3.67 -9.26
CA PRO A 150 0.68 4.28 -7.94
C PRO A 150 0.55 3.23 -6.84
N THR A 151 1.15 3.54 -5.69
CA THR A 151 1.06 2.74 -4.45
C THR A 151 0.57 3.59 -3.26
N GLU A 152 0.06 4.79 -3.55
CA GLU A 152 -0.66 5.64 -2.60
C GLU A 152 -1.87 4.88 -2.00
N LEU A 153 -2.23 5.23 -0.77
CA LEU A 153 -3.28 4.56 0.01
C LEU A 153 -4.68 5.06 -0.36
N LEU A 154 -4.93 5.21 -1.65
CA LEU A 154 -6.19 5.64 -2.22
C LEU A 154 -6.88 4.45 -2.91
N ARG A 155 -8.19 4.30 -2.68
CA ARG A 155 -9.00 3.35 -3.46
C ARG A 155 -8.98 3.77 -4.92
N GLY A 156 -8.72 2.83 -5.83
CA GLY A 156 -8.62 3.11 -7.25
C GLY A 156 -7.52 4.12 -7.56
N ASN A 157 -6.37 4.04 -6.87
CA ASN A 157 -5.25 4.99 -6.98
C ASN A 157 -4.81 5.26 -8.43
N GLY A 158 -4.79 4.24 -9.30
CA GLY A 158 -4.51 4.42 -10.73
C GLY A 158 -5.52 5.31 -11.43
N THR A 159 -6.80 5.07 -11.19
CA THR A 159 -7.92 5.85 -11.73
C THR A 159 -7.91 7.28 -11.17
N ALA A 160 -7.70 7.43 -9.87
CA ALA A 160 -7.61 8.73 -9.22
C ALA A 160 -6.43 9.56 -9.76
N LEU A 161 -5.25 8.94 -9.91
CA LEU A 161 -4.08 9.61 -10.47
C LEU A 161 -4.32 10.01 -11.93
N ARG A 162 -4.92 9.14 -12.75
CA ARG A 162 -5.29 9.47 -14.14
C ARG A 162 -6.16 10.72 -14.19
N ASP A 163 -7.21 10.78 -13.38
CA ASP A 163 -8.17 11.89 -13.42
C ASP A 163 -7.52 13.20 -12.97
N LEU A 164 -6.63 13.15 -11.97
CA LEU A 164 -5.84 14.31 -11.54
C LEU A 164 -4.83 14.76 -12.60
N VAL A 165 -4.16 13.83 -13.28
CA VAL A 165 -3.25 14.12 -14.40
C VAL A 165 -4.01 14.77 -15.56
N LEU A 166 -5.20 14.25 -15.89
CA LEU A 166 -6.04 14.82 -16.94
C LEU A 166 -6.56 16.22 -16.59
N ALA A 167 -6.90 16.46 -15.33
CA ALA A 167 -7.27 17.79 -14.85
C ALA A 167 -6.09 18.76 -14.95
N ALA A 168 -4.89 18.35 -14.56
CA ALA A 168 -3.67 19.16 -14.73
C ALA A 168 -3.34 19.42 -16.22
N ALA A 169 -3.75 18.52 -17.11
CA ALA A 169 -3.56 18.64 -18.55
C ALA A 169 -4.71 19.38 -19.29
N GLU A 170 -5.73 19.89 -18.60
CA GLU A 170 -6.95 20.43 -19.23
C GLU A 170 -6.67 21.52 -20.28
N GLY A 171 -5.70 22.39 -20.01
CA GLY A 171 -5.26 23.46 -20.92
C GLY A 171 -4.26 23.03 -22.01
N MET A 172 -3.95 21.74 -22.11
CA MET A 172 -3.02 21.18 -23.10
C MET A 172 -3.76 20.59 -24.31
N ASP A 173 -3.01 20.27 -25.36
CA ASP A 173 -3.53 19.78 -26.63
C ASP A 173 -4.48 18.60 -26.47
N ARG A 174 -5.55 18.59 -27.28
CA ARG A 174 -6.59 17.55 -27.22
C ARG A 174 -6.00 16.16 -27.51
N ASP A 175 -5.15 16.05 -28.52
CA ASP A 175 -4.54 14.78 -28.91
C ASP A 175 -3.67 14.18 -27.79
N TYR A 176 -2.97 15.04 -27.03
CA TYR A 176 -2.23 14.60 -25.85
C TYR A 176 -3.14 14.06 -24.75
N ARG A 177 -4.25 14.76 -24.46
CA ARG A 177 -5.23 14.30 -23.47
C ARG A 177 -5.92 13.00 -23.89
N ASP A 178 -6.19 12.82 -25.17
CA ASP A 178 -6.76 11.59 -25.72
C ASP A 178 -5.73 10.44 -25.61
N TRP A 179 -4.46 10.71 -25.87
CA TRP A 179 -3.35 9.76 -25.64
C TRP A 179 -3.21 9.34 -24.18
N LEU A 180 -3.30 10.29 -23.22
CA LEU A 180 -3.29 9.98 -21.79
C LEU A 180 -4.41 9.01 -21.39
N ARG A 181 -5.58 9.10 -22.02
CA ARG A 181 -6.72 8.23 -21.74
C ARG A 181 -6.59 6.85 -22.38
N ALA A 182 -6.07 6.80 -23.61
CA ALA A 182 -6.10 5.60 -24.44
C ALA A 182 -4.84 4.74 -24.35
N GLU A 183 -3.66 5.37 -24.26
CA GLU A 183 -2.37 4.68 -24.43
C GLU A 183 -1.62 4.45 -23.11
N VAL A 184 -1.80 5.34 -22.12
CA VAL A 184 -1.18 5.16 -20.80
C VAL A 184 -1.95 4.11 -20.00
N VAL A 185 -1.24 3.12 -19.47
CA VAL A 185 -1.83 2.05 -18.66
C VAL A 185 -1.83 2.48 -17.20
N TRP A 186 -2.96 3.01 -16.73
CA TRP A 186 -3.17 3.43 -15.34
C TRP A 186 -3.59 2.24 -14.49
N VAL A 187 -2.71 1.77 -13.60
CA VAL A 187 -2.92 0.53 -12.86
C VAL A 187 -3.46 0.84 -11.46
N ASN A 188 -4.60 0.23 -11.11
CA ASN A 188 -5.03 0.21 -9.72
C ASN A 188 -4.26 -0.87 -8.96
N SER A 189 -3.76 -0.54 -7.77
CA SER A 189 -3.09 -1.50 -6.91
C SER A 189 -3.39 -1.28 -5.43
N LEU A 190 -3.33 -2.34 -4.65
CA LEU A 190 -3.38 -2.31 -3.19
C LEU A 190 -2.09 -2.88 -2.65
N VAL A 191 -1.45 -2.11 -1.77
CA VAL A 191 -0.23 -2.53 -1.09
C VAL A 191 -0.48 -2.67 0.41
N ASP A 192 0.07 -3.73 1.03
CA ASP A 192 -0.05 -3.96 2.47
C ASP A 192 1.23 -4.58 3.02
N ARG A 193 1.89 -3.87 3.93
CA ARG A 193 3.00 -4.34 4.75
C ARG A 193 3.23 -3.36 5.88
N ILE A 194 3.39 -3.85 7.10
CA ILE A 194 3.81 -3.01 8.23
C ILE A 194 5.32 -2.81 8.17
N VAL A 195 5.73 -1.55 8.21
CA VAL A 195 7.13 -1.10 8.23
C VAL A 195 7.33 -0.22 9.46
N SER A 196 7.99 -0.76 10.49
CA SER A 196 8.05 -0.17 11.83
C SER A 196 9.10 0.94 11.91
N GLU A 197 10.33 0.65 11.51
CA GLU A 197 11.51 1.48 11.78
C GLU A 197 12.34 1.71 10.51
N PRO A 198 12.89 2.91 10.30
CA PRO A 198 13.89 3.13 9.26
C PRO A 198 15.27 2.62 9.70
N LEU A 199 16.05 2.11 8.75
CA LEU A 199 17.51 1.97 8.89
C LEU A 199 18.16 3.19 8.23
N TYR A 200 19.19 3.73 8.87
CA TYR A 200 19.90 4.90 8.37
C TYR A 200 21.21 4.49 7.69
N PRO A 201 21.57 5.10 6.55
CA PRO A 201 20.84 6.15 5.81
C PRO A 201 19.68 5.63 4.92
N ALA A 202 19.65 4.33 4.60
CA ALA A 202 18.61 3.66 3.83
C ALA A 202 18.34 2.25 4.38
N GLY A 203 17.11 1.78 4.19
CA GLY A 203 16.60 0.51 4.68
C GLY A 203 15.46 0.66 5.68
N ALA A 204 14.89 -0.47 6.07
CA ALA A 204 13.81 -0.49 7.04
C ALA A 204 13.67 -1.85 7.74
N ILE A 205 12.95 -1.85 8.85
CA ILE A 205 12.45 -3.05 9.51
C ILE A 205 10.98 -3.22 9.13
N ALA A 206 10.61 -4.42 8.68
CA ALA A 206 9.27 -4.73 8.24
C ALA A 206 8.81 -6.10 8.74
N GLU A 207 7.49 -6.31 8.78
CA GLU A 207 6.93 -7.63 9.11
C GLU A 207 7.12 -8.64 7.94
N PRO A 208 7.02 -9.96 8.20
CA PRO A 208 7.10 -10.98 7.16
C PRO A 208 5.94 -10.93 6.15
N TYR A 209 4.73 -10.61 6.61
CA TYR A 209 3.59 -10.46 5.72
C TYR A 209 3.77 -9.28 4.76
N ALA A 210 3.54 -9.51 3.48
CA ALA A 210 3.47 -8.43 2.51
C ALA A 210 2.56 -8.80 1.34
N LEU A 211 1.91 -7.78 0.76
CA LEU A 211 1.01 -7.92 -0.38
C LEU A 211 1.17 -6.73 -1.32
N TRP A 212 1.25 -7.01 -2.62
CA TRP A 212 1.03 -6.10 -3.71
C TRP A 212 -0.01 -6.70 -4.64
N ALA A 213 -1.28 -6.39 -4.38
CA ALA A 213 -2.36 -6.80 -5.25
C ALA A 213 -2.53 -5.79 -6.38
N ILE A 214 -2.65 -6.27 -7.61
CA ILE A 214 -2.75 -5.47 -8.82
C ILE A 214 -4.01 -5.90 -9.55
N GLU A 215 -4.87 -4.94 -9.89
CA GLU A 215 -6.11 -5.22 -10.61
C GLU A 215 -5.80 -5.66 -12.06
N ALA A 216 -6.41 -6.78 -12.47
CA ALA A 216 -6.25 -7.30 -13.82
C ALA A 216 -6.92 -6.38 -14.83
N GLN A 217 -6.18 -5.93 -15.84
CA GLN A 217 -6.69 -5.08 -16.91
C GLN A 217 -5.95 -5.32 -18.24
N PRO A 218 -6.53 -4.96 -19.40
CA PRO A 218 -5.84 -5.01 -20.68
C PRO A 218 -4.53 -4.21 -20.65
N GLY A 219 -3.49 -4.75 -21.31
CA GLY A 219 -2.17 -4.10 -21.39
C GLY A 219 -1.34 -4.16 -20.10
N LEU A 220 -1.86 -4.72 -19.00
CA LEU A 220 -1.11 -4.87 -17.76
C LEU A 220 0.13 -5.74 -17.96
N ARG A 221 1.28 -5.19 -17.59
CA ARG A 221 2.56 -5.90 -17.42
C ARG A 221 2.86 -6.01 -15.93
N ARG A 222 3.10 -7.23 -15.44
CA ARG A 222 3.48 -7.45 -14.04
C ARG A 222 4.82 -6.75 -13.76
N PRO A 223 4.96 -6.03 -12.62
CA PRO A 223 6.21 -5.35 -12.29
C PRO A 223 7.36 -6.34 -12.07
N CYS A 224 7.07 -7.48 -11.45
CA CYS A 224 7.99 -8.60 -11.31
C CYS A 224 7.25 -9.91 -10.99
N GLN A 225 7.98 -11.03 -11.01
CA GLN A 225 7.49 -12.32 -10.55
C GLN A 225 7.93 -12.52 -9.10
N HIS A 226 7.03 -12.27 -8.15
CA HIS A 226 7.30 -12.38 -6.71
C HIS A 226 6.06 -12.92 -5.96
N PRO A 227 6.19 -13.79 -4.93
CA PRO A 227 5.04 -14.38 -4.24
C PRO A 227 4.08 -13.36 -3.58
N ALA A 228 4.60 -12.20 -3.18
CA ALA A 228 3.78 -11.12 -2.63
C ALA A 228 3.06 -10.29 -3.71
N VAL A 229 3.41 -10.43 -5.00
CA VAL A 229 2.79 -9.69 -6.10
C VAL A 229 1.71 -10.55 -6.74
N GLN A 230 0.45 -10.13 -6.60
CA GLN A 230 -0.71 -10.89 -7.04
C GLN A 230 -1.51 -10.07 -8.05
N VAL A 231 -1.82 -10.64 -9.21
CA VAL A 231 -2.79 -10.06 -10.14
C VAL A 231 -4.15 -10.64 -9.81
N VAL A 232 -5.12 -9.78 -9.52
CA VAL A 232 -6.46 -10.17 -9.04
C VAL A 232 -7.55 -9.53 -9.90
N PRO A 233 -8.71 -10.17 -10.06
CA PRO A 233 -9.78 -9.63 -10.90
C PRO A 233 -10.49 -8.43 -10.28
N ASP A 234 -10.52 -8.33 -8.94
CA ASP A 234 -11.19 -7.25 -8.20
C ASP A 234 -10.39 -6.95 -6.92
N LEU A 235 -9.89 -5.73 -6.78
CA LEU A 235 -9.23 -5.28 -5.55
C LEU A 235 -10.21 -5.13 -4.38
N GLY A 236 -11.50 -4.91 -4.66
CA GLY A 236 -12.55 -4.74 -3.69
C GLY A 236 -12.66 -5.91 -2.72
N VAL A 237 -12.46 -7.15 -3.18
CA VAL A 237 -12.45 -8.34 -2.30
C VAL A 237 -11.35 -8.24 -1.25
N ILE A 238 -10.15 -7.83 -1.65
CA ILE A 238 -8.99 -7.69 -0.76
C ILE A 238 -9.20 -6.53 0.21
N GLU A 239 -9.72 -5.41 -0.28
CA GLU A 239 -10.08 -4.27 0.57
C GLU A 239 -11.11 -4.65 1.63
N ARG A 240 -12.14 -5.42 1.26
CA ARG A 240 -13.15 -5.94 2.19
C ARG A 240 -12.53 -6.87 3.23
N ARG A 241 -11.64 -7.79 2.82
CA ARG A 241 -10.90 -8.66 3.76
C ARG A 241 -10.11 -7.85 4.78
N LYS A 242 -9.31 -6.87 4.32
CA LYS A 242 -8.56 -6.00 5.22
C LYS A 242 -9.48 -5.18 6.13
N LEU A 243 -10.60 -4.68 5.62
CA LEU A 243 -11.54 -3.87 6.39
C LEU A 243 -12.31 -4.69 7.45
N PHE A 244 -12.82 -5.86 7.07
CA PHE A 244 -13.74 -6.66 7.87
C PHE A 244 -13.09 -7.81 8.63
N VAL A 245 -11.79 -8.05 8.44
CA VAL A 245 -11.00 -8.97 9.28
C VAL A 245 -9.95 -8.20 10.07
N LEU A 246 -8.94 -7.63 9.42
CA LEU A 246 -7.83 -6.96 10.12
C LEU A 246 -8.29 -5.71 10.87
N ASN A 247 -8.96 -4.78 10.19
CA ASN A 247 -9.38 -3.52 10.81
C ASN A 247 -10.52 -3.75 11.80
N LEU A 248 -11.47 -4.63 11.46
CA LEU A 248 -12.56 -5.04 12.36
C LEU A 248 -11.99 -5.70 13.63
N GLY A 249 -11.04 -6.62 13.51
CA GLY A 249 -10.43 -7.33 14.64
C GLY A 249 -9.76 -6.37 15.62
N HIS A 250 -9.01 -5.38 15.11
CA HIS A 250 -8.45 -4.30 15.93
C HIS A 250 -9.53 -3.50 16.67
N SER A 251 -10.62 -3.15 15.99
CA SER A 251 -11.73 -2.43 16.62
C SER A 251 -12.43 -3.28 17.69
N TRP A 252 -12.64 -4.56 17.42
CA TRP A 252 -13.24 -5.47 18.38
C TRP A 252 -12.37 -5.65 19.64
N MET A 253 -11.04 -5.85 19.48
CA MET A 253 -10.10 -5.94 20.60
C MET A 253 -10.08 -4.66 21.46
N VAL A 254 -10.16 -3.48 20.84
CA VAL A 254 -10.25 -2.23 21.58
C VAL A 254 -11.57 -2.11 22.34
N ALA A 255 -12.69 -2.56 21.76
CA ALA A 255 -13.98 -2.54 22.46
C ALA A 255 -13.93 -3.40 23.74
N GLU A 256 -13.39 -4.63 23.66
CA GLU A 256 -13.13 -5.50 24.81
C GLU A 256 -12.20 -4.84 25.85
N TRP A 257 -11.09 -4.25 25.39
CA TRP A 257 -10.13 -3.57 26.27
C TRP A 257 -10.76 -2.38 27.01
N LEU A 258 -11.60 -1.60 26.33
CA LEU A 258 -12.34 -0.49 26.93
C LEU A 258 -13.34 -0.98 27.97
N ALA A 259 -14.07 -2.07 27.71
CA ALA A 259 -15.02 -2.66 28.65
C ALA A 259 -14.35 -3.19 29.92
N ARG A 260 -13.12 -3.70 29.82
CA ARG A 260 -12.29 -4.09 30.98
C ARG A 260 -11.70 -2.90 31.75
N GLY A 261 -12.03 -1.68 31.35
CA GLY A 261 -11.52 -0.45 31.97
C GLY A 261 -10.06 -0.17 31.61
N ARG A 262 -9.62 -0.57 30.40
CA ARG A 262 -8.26 -0.34 29.87
C ARG A 262 -7.15 -1.01 30.68
N ARG A 263 -7.45 -2.16 31.26
CA ARG A 263 -6.53 -2.97 32.05
C ARG A 263 -6.04 -4.17 31.25
N ASP A 264 -5.10 -4.90 31.83
CA ASP A 264 -4.63 -6.23 31.41
C ASP A 264 -3.81 -6.29 30.11
N ALA A 265 -3.90 -5.28 29.23
CA ALA A 265 -3.05 -5.14 28.05
C ALA A 265 -2.80 -3.67 27.69
N GLU A 266 -1.61 -3.36 27.17
CA GLU A 266 -1.23 -2.11 26.51
C GLU A 266 -1.11 -2.31 24.98
N HIS A 267 -0.64 -3.49 24.55
CA HIS A 267 -0.37 -3.79 23.14
C HIS A 267 -1.24 -4.95 22.60
N VAL A 268 -1.45 -4.96 21.28
CA VAL A 268 -2.18 -6.05 20.59
C VAL A 268 -1.54 -7.42 20.83
N ARG A 269 -0.21 -7.52 20.87
CA ARG A 269 0.48 -8.79 21.15
C ARG A 269 0.15 -9.38 22.54
N GLU A 270 -0.14 -8.52 23.53
CA GLU A 270 -0.50 -8.94 24.88
C GLU A 270 -1.93 -9.49 24.90
N VAL A 271 -2.83 -8.85 24.15
CA VAL A 271 -4.17 -9.39 23.86
C VAL A 271 -4.10 -10.77 23.21
N MET A 272 -3.19 -10.95 22.26
CA MET A 272 -3.01 -12.24 21.59
C MET A 272 -2.31 -13.29 22.44
N ALA A 273 -1.55 -12.87 23.46
CA ALA A 273 -0.88 -13.78 24.40
C ALA A 273 -1.84 -14.32 25.48
N ASP A 274 -2.95 -13.64 25.74
CA ASP A 274 -4.04 -14.12 26.59
C ASP A 274 -4.90 -15.16 25.82
N PRO A 275 -4.91 -16.44 26.24
CA PRO A 275 -5.64 -17.49 25.54
C PRO A 275 -7.15 -17.24 25.44
N ASP A 276 -7.75 -16.59 26.44
CA ASP A 276 -9.19 -16.34 26.47
C ASP A 276 -9.55 -15.20 25.50
N TRP A 277 -8.76 -14.12 25.44
CA TRP A 277 -8.98 -13.06 24.46
C TRP A 277 -8.77 -13.55 23.04
N ALA A 278 -7.67 -14.26 22.79
CA ALA A 278 -7.38 -14.83 21.48
C ALA A 278 -8.48 -15.80 21.03
N ALA A 279 -9.00 -16.64 21.93
CA ALA A 279 -10.13 -17.53 21.66
C ALA A 279 -11.41 -16.75 21.30
N ARG A 280 -11.77 -15.71 22.06
CA ARG A 280 -12.95 -14.90 21.75
C ARG A 280 -12.85 -14.21 20.39
N LEU A 281 -11.69 -13.65 20.04
CA LEU A 281 -11.47 -13.05 18.72
C LEU A 281 -11.59 -14.09 17.60
N ARG A 282 -11.00 -15.28 17.79
CA ARG A 282 -11.15 -16.41 16.84
C ARG A 282 -12.61 -16.80 16.66
N THR A 283 -13.40 -16.83 17.75
CA THR A 283 -14.83 -17.10 17.68
C THR A 283 -15.59 -16.03 16.90
N VAL A 284 -15.27 -14.75 17.08
CA VAL A 284 -15.86 -13.66 16.26
C VAL A 284 -15.57 -13.89 14.78
N PHE A 285 -14.33 -14.23 14.43
CA PHE A 285 -13.98 -14.47 13.03
C PHE A 285 -14.68 -15.71 12.45
N ALA A 286 -14.70 -16.83 13.19
CA ALA A 286 -15.27 -18.08 12.72
C ALA A 286 -16.81 -18.07 12.65
N GLU A 287 -17.48 -17.52 13.68
CA GLU A 287 -18.94 -17.59 13.81
C GLU A 287 -19.65 -16.38 13.21
N GLU A 288 -19.00 -15.21 13.15
CA GLU A 288 -19.67 -13.97 12.74
C GLU A 288 -19.09 -13.36 11.45
N VAL A 289 -17.77 -13.41 11.24
CA VAL A 289 -17.15 -12.79 10.05
C VAL A 289 -17.16 -13.73 8.84
N LEU A 290 -16.62 -14.93 8.97
CA LEU A 290 -16.51 -15.92 7.89
C LEU A 290 -17.86 -16.22 7.21
N PRO A 291 -18.97 -16.42 7.94
CA PRO A 291 -20.24 -16.71 7.29
C PRO A 291 -20.78 -15.58 6.42
N GLY A 292 -20.40 -14.32 6.71
CA GLY A 292 -20.78 -13.16 5.90
C GLY A 292 -20.05 -13.14 4.55
N PHE A 293 -18.75 -13.47 4.57
CA PHE A 293 -17.98 -13.63 3.34
C PHE A 293 -18.42 -14.84 2.51
N VAL A 294 -18.78 -15.96 3.17
CA VAL A 294 -19.34 -17.12 2.47
C VAL A 294 -20.65 -16.75 1.76
N ALA A 295 -21.55 -16.01 2.42
CA ALA A 295 -22.79 -15.55 1.81
C ALA A 295 -22.56 -14.61 0.62
N ALA A 296 -21.54 -13.74 0.69
CA ALA A 296 -21.13 -12.86 -0.41
C ALA A 296 -20.39 -13.57 -1.56
N GLY A 297 -20.15 -14.89 -1.48
CA GLY A 297 -19.34 -15.61 -2.47
C GLY A 297 -17.83 -15.33 -2.40
N GLU A 298 -17.37 -14.73 -1.30
CA GLU A 298 -15.97 -14.28 -1.09
C GLU A 298 -15.23 -15.10 -0.02
N GLY A 299 -15.81 -16.20 0.45
CA GLY A 299 -15.27 -17.04 1.52
C GLY A 299 -13.97 -17.79 1.17
N ALA A 300 -13.69 -18.03 -0.11
CA ALA A 300 -12.53 -18.82 -0.52
C ALA A 300 -11.19 -18.20 -0.08
N GLY A 301 -10.43 -18.91 0.77
CA GLY A 301 -9.14 -18.45 1.30
C GLY A 301 -9.27 -17.38 2.39
N LEU A 302 -10.46 -17.16 2.94
CA LEU A 302 -10.63 -16.24 4.07
C LEU A 302 -10.06 -16.82 5.37
N GLU A 303 -10.18 -18.14 5.60
CA GLU A 303 -9.58 -18.76 6.79
C GLU A 303 -8.06 -18.55 6.83
N ASP A 304 -7.37 -18.73 5.70
CA ASP A 304 -5.93 -18.47 5.59
C ASP A 304 -5.59 -17.00 5.90
N TYR A 305 -6.44 -16.07 5.45
CA TYR A 305 -6.29 -14.65 5.74
C TYR A 305 -6.55 -14.32 7.21
N ILE A 306 -7.50 -14.99 7.85
CA ILE A 306 -7.77 -14.87 9.29
C ILE A 306 -6.57 -15.37 10.09
N GLU A 307 -6.03 -16.55 9.79
CA GLU A 307 -4.85 -17.07 10.49
C GLU A 307 -3.63 -16.17 10.29
N THR A 308 -3.42 -15.69 9.07
CA THR A 308 -2.36 -14.70 8.77
C THR A 308 -2.57 -13.41 9.57
N THR A 309 -3.81 -12.93 9.70
CA THR A 309 -4.12 -11.72 10.48
C THR A 309 -3.84 -11.92 11.96
N LEU A 310 -4.25 -13.07 12.52
CA LEU A 310 -3.98 -13.42 13.92
C LEU A 310 -2.48 -13.56 14.19
N GLU A 311 -1.72 -14.16 13.27
CA GLU A 311 -0.25 -14.22 13.35
C GLU A 311 0.39 -12.82 13.34
N ARG A 312 -0.11 -11.90 12.50
CA ARG A 312 0.34 -10.50 12.48
C ARG A 312 0.05 -9.77 13.78
N PHE A 313 -1.12 -10.00 14.38
CA PHE A 313 -1.46 -9.44 15.69
C PHE A 313 -0.54 -9.96 16.81
N SER A 314 -0.09 -11.22 16.70
CA SER A 314 0.85 -11.84 17.64
C SER A 314 2.31 -11.47 17.42
N ASN A 315 2.63 -10.62 16.43
CA ASN A 315 4.03 -10.29 16.10
C ASN A 315 4.73 -9.60 17.30
N PRO A 316 5.74 -10.22 17.93
CA PRO A 316 6.37 -9.67 19.12
C PRO A 316 7.21 -8.41 18.82
N PHE A 317 7.59 -8.20 17.57
CA PHE A 317 8.44 -7.09 17.12
C PHE A 317 7.63 -5.82 16.74
N LEU A 318 6.32 -5.81 16.94
CA LEU A 318 5.44 -4.67 16.66
C LEU A 318 4.82 -4.12 17.94
N ASP A 319 5.07 -2.84 18.22
CA ASP A 319 4.49 -2.10 19.35
C ASP A 319 3.14 -1.47 18.96
N HIS A 320 2.14 -2.30 18.64
CA HIS A 320 0.79 -1.82 18.34
C HIS A 320 0.02 -1.52 19.63
N ARG A 321 0.05 -0.26 20.06
CA ARG A 321 -0.68 0.18 21.25
C ARG A 321 -2.18 0.20 21.02
N LEU A 322 -2.92 -0.41 21.93
CA LEU A 322 -4.39 -0.37 21.93
C LEU A 322 -4.92 1.07 22.04
N ALA A 323 -4.20 1.93 22.78
CA ALA A 323 -4.52 3.35 22.90
C ALA A 323 -4.50 4.09 21.55
N ASP A 324 -3.51 3.80 20.68
CA ASP A 324 -3.41 4.41 19.36
C ASP A 324 -4.52 3.90 18.44
N ILE A 325 -4.85 2.62 18.54
CA ILE A 325 -5.96 2.01 17.81
C ILE A 325 -7.31 2.56 18.30
N ALA A 326 -7.43 2.96 19.57
CA ALA A 326 -8.63 3.54 20.15
C ALA A 326 -8.91 4.99 19.74
N GLN A 327 -7.96 5.69 19.10
CA GLN A 327 -8.24 7.04 18.58
C GLN A 327 -9.38 7.00 17.56
N ASN A 328 -10.37 7.89 17.68
CA ASN A 328 -11.59 7.91 16.85
C ASN A 328 -12.37 6.58 16.85
N HIS A 329 -12.42 5.89 18.00
CA HIS A 329 -12.98 4.54 18.09
C HIS A 329 -14.43 4.42 17.60
N ALA A 330 -15.32 5.33 17.98
CA ALA A 330 -16.73 5.30 17.57
C ALA A 330 -16.88 5.31 16.03
N GLN A 331 -16.12 6.16 15.34
CA GLN A 331 -16.12 6.20 13.87
C GLN A 331 -15.54 4.91 13.27
N LYS A 332 -14.54 4.29 13.93
CA LYS A 332 -13.99 3.01 13.51
C LYS A 332 -15.02 1.87 13.68
N LEU A 333 -15.80 1.85 14.75
CA LEU A 333 -16.87 0.87 14.96
C LEU A 333 -17.92 0.96 13.84
N GLU A 334 -18.37 2.17 13.50
CA GLU A 334 -19.29 2.38 12.38
C GLU A 334 -18.72 1.87 11.05
N ARG A 335 -17.51 2.30 10.70
CA ARG A 335 -16.90 1.97 9.39
C ARG A 335 -16.46 0.52 9.24
N ARG A 336 -16.31 -0.23 10.34
CA ARG A 336 -15.73 -1.57 10.34
C ARG A 336 -16.72 -2.62 10.81
N ILE A 337 -17.38 -2.40 11.94
CA ILE A 337 -18.34 -3.37 12.49
C ILE A 337 -19.73 -3.12 11.92
N ALA A 338 -20.30 -1.91 12.06
CA ALA A 338 -21.65 -1.65 11.54
C ALA A 338 -21.72 -1.84 10.02
N ALA A 339 -20.70 -1.35 9.30
CA ALA A 339 -20.56 -1.57 7.87
C ALA A 339 -20.47 -3.07 7.50
N PHE A 340 -19.76 -3.88 8.28
CA PHE A 340 -19.71 -5.33 8.05
C PHE A 340 -21.08 -5.99 8.27
N LEU A 341 -21.78 -5.64 9.35
CA LEU A 341 -23.12 -6.17 9.63
C LEU A 341 -24.09 -5.88 8.49
N ALA A 342 -24.13 -4.62 8.03
CA ALA A 342 -24.97 -4.20 6.92
C ALA A 342 -24.58 -4.89 5.60
N TRP A 343 -23.28 -5.01 5.34
CA TRP A 343 -22.76 -5.70 4.15
C TRP A 343 -23.11 -7.20 4.16
N ALA A 344 -22.95 -7.88 5.29
CA ALA A 344 -23.26 -9.30 5.42
C ALA A 344 -24.76 -9.56 5.21
N GLU A 345 -25.63 -8.72 5.80
CA GLU A 345 -27.08 -8.79 5.63
C GLU A 345 -27.49 -8.54 4.16
N ALA A 346 -26.91 -7.51 3.52
CA ALA A 346 -27.16 -7.22 2.10
C ALA A 346 -26.72 -8.36 1.16
N ASN A 347 -25.78 -9.20 1.60
CA ASN A 347 -25.33 -10.40 0.88
C ASN A 347 -26.02 -11.70 1.35
N GLY A 348 -27.09 -11.60 2.14
CA GLY A 348 -27.93 -12.74 2.51
C GLY A 348 -27.50 -13.50 3.77
N ASP A 349 -26.55 -12.99 4.56
CA ASP A 349 -26.21 -13.57 5.86
C ASP A 349 -27.07 -12.99 6.99
N GLY A 350 -28.25 -13.58 7.18
CA GLY A 350 -29.19 -13.22 8.25
C GLY A 350 -28.87 -13.83 9.63
N ARG A 351 -27.71 -14.47 9.80
CA ARG A 351 -27.34 -15.09 11.09
C ARG A 351 -27.14 -14.02 12.17
N ALA A 352 -27.46 -14.37 13.42
CA ALA A 352 -27.17 -13.51 14.56
C ALA A 352 -25.65 -13.29 14.70
N LYS A 353 -25.26 -12.05 14.99
CA LYS A 353 -23.86 -11.63 15.21
C LYS A 353 -23.73 -10.94 16.57
N PRO A 354 -23.98 -11.67 17.66
CA PRO A 354 -24.15 -11.08 18.99
C PRO A 354 -22.90 -10.37 19.50
N ARG A 355 -21.69 -10.88 19.22
CA ARG A 355 -20.44 -10.29 19.73
C ARG A 355 -20.09 -8.99 19.01
N LEU A 356 -20.30 -8.94 17.69
CA LEU A 356 -20.14 -7.71 16.93
C LEU A 356 -21.19 -6.65 17.31
N ARG A 357 -22.44 -7.06 17.57
CA ARG A 357 -23.48 -6.13 18.05
C ARG A 357 -23.18 -5.61 19.45
N ALA A 358 -22.75 -6.47 20.37
CA ALA A 358 -22.33 -6.06 21.72
C ALA A 358 -21.17 -5.05 21.67
N ALA A 359 -20.19 -5.25 20.78
CA ALA A 359 -19.10 -4.29 20.59
C ALA A 359 -19.60 -2.91 20.13
N LEU A 360 -20.59 -2.86 19.23
CA LEU A 360 -21.21 -1.61 18.77
C LEU A 360 -22.00 -0.90 19.87
N GLN A 361 -22.68 -1.67 20.72
CA GLN A 361 -23.52 -1.15 21.80
C GLN A 361 -22.74 -0.76 23.05
N GLY A 362 -21.45 -1.12 23.13
CA GLY A 362 -20.64 -0.95 24.34
C GLY A 362 -21.01 -1.94 25.45
N GLU A 363 -21.67 -3.04 25.09
CA GLU A 363 -22.15 -4.10 25.99
C GLU A 363 -21.25 -5.35 25.95
N ILE A 364 -20.06 -5.20 25.36
CA ILE A 364 -19.07 -6.26 25.28
C ILE A 364 -18.45 -6.51 26.67
N GLY A 365 -18.44 -7.75 27.15
CA GLY A 365 -18.01 -8.09 28.51
C GLY A 365 -18.04 -9.58 28.80
#